data_AF-A0A078K7G9-F1
#
_entry.id   AF-A0A078K7G9-F1
#
_cell.length_a   1.000
_cell.length_b   1.000
_cell.length_c   1.000
_cell.angle_alpha   90.00
_cell.angle_beta   90.00
_cell.angle_gamma   90.00
#
_symmetry.space_group_name_H-M   'P 1'
#
loop_
_entity.id
_entity.type
_entity.pdbx_description
1 polymer ?
#
loop_
_entity_poly.entity_id
_entity_poly.type
_entity_poly.pdbx_seq_one_letter_code
_entity_poly.pdbx_strand_id
1 'polypeptide(L)'
;MKIYFPMISLLFFILTSNVNCLFKNVVSRFYCNEDNCYSILGISERASIEDIRSSYFRQLKNLKENYDIKKKKKIVQAYNVLINKRSRKYYDYYLKNPDSIINIVNLNLLFLFKLFKVILSIILIALFGILIQYINNKYEQKNILHKFSKHKDFRKKVQERIMLKYPQYKTYEIKEKQKIEKSIEIEIAQELYNQQNKYNNQNQGKVNIFKIIIIIKQIICFITWIIKWVIKYYILNCEYDESDKIFITRRCLNMSLDKWDALDDDNKKMLLKKELWVKEKKKEFLAEIKERERLEKISSAKYKKEKRMKKKGFSFNYND
;
A
#
# COMPACT_ATOMS: atom_id res chain seq x y z
N MET A 1 11.20 -18.20 7.35
CA MET A 1 11.15 -16.72 7.26
C MET A 1 11.52 -16.12 5.90
N LYS A 2 12.02 -16.89 4.91
CA LYS A 2 12.40 -16.35 3.59
C LYS A 2 11.22 -16.09 2.62
N ILE A 3 10.03 -16.61 2.89
CA ILE A 3 8.89 -16.56 1.94
C ILE A 3 7.91 -15.40 2.25
N TYR A 4 7.83 -14.94 3.50
CA TYR A 4 6.88 -13.88 3.89
C TYR A 4 7.40 -12.47 3.62
N PHE A 5 8.71 -12.21 3.73
CA PHE A 5 9.30 -10.91 3.40
C PHE A 5 9.14 -10.51 1.93
N PRO A 6 9.41 -11.38 0.93
CA PRO A 6 9.15 -11.04 -0.46
C PRO A 6 7.64 -10.96 -0.73
N MET A 7 6.79 -11.77 -0.09
CA MET A 7 5.33 -11.66 -0.22
C MET A 7 4.78 -10.34 0.33
N ILE A 8 5.28 -9.86 1.46
CA ILE A 8 4.89 -8.57 2.05
C ILE A 8 5.45 -7.42 1.23
N SER A 9 6.68 -7.52 0.73
CA SER A 9 7.26 -6.53 -0.18
C SER A 9 6.53 -6.50 -1.52
N LEU A 10 6.07 -7.63 -2.04
CA LEU A 10 5.30 -7.76 -3.27
C LEU A 10 3.87 -7.24 -3.05
N LEU A 11 3.23 -7.55 -1.91
CA LEU A 11 1.96 -6.94 -1.49
C LEU A 11 2.08 -5.43 -1.35
N PHE A 12 3.17 -4.93 -0.74
CA PHE A 12 3.47 -3.51 -0.63
C PHE A 12 3.75 -2.88 -2.00
N PHE A 13 4.42 -3.58 -2.92
CA PHE A 13 4.64 -3.11 -4.29
C PHE A 13 3.35 -3.10 -5.12
N ILE A 14 2.51 -4.12 -4.96
CA ILE A 14 1.17 -4.22 -5.59
C ILE A 14 0.25 -3.15 -5.00
N LEU A 15 0.29 -2.93 -3.69
CA LEU A 15 -0.45 -1.86 -3.02
C LEU A 15 0.04 -0.48 -3.46
N THR A 16 1.34 -0.22 -3.55
CA THR A 16 1.90 1.08 -3.96
C THR A 16 1.74 1.36 -5.46
N SER A 17 1.87 0.34 -6.32
CA SER A 17 1.55 0.48 -7.76
C SER A 17 0.05 0.68 -7.98
N ASN A 18 -0.79 -0.02 -7.20
CA ASN A 18 -2.23 0.18 -7.23
C ASN A 18 -2.63 1.50 -6.60
N VAL A 19 -1.94 2.03 -5.59
CA VAL A 19 -2.25 3.35 -4.98
C VAL A 19 -2.05 4.46 -6.00
N ASN A 20 -1.04 4.42 -6.86
CA ASN A 20 -0.90 5.38 -7.97
C ASN A 20 -2.02 5.26 -9.02
N CYS A 21 -2.50 4.04 -9.28
CA CYS A 21 -3.65 3.81 -10.16
C CYS A 21 -4.99 4.19 -9.50
N LEU A 22 -5.11 3.95 -8.19
CA LEU A 22 -6.23 4.35 -7.33
C LEU A 22 -6.29 5.86 -7.28
N PHE A 23 -5.17 6.55 -7.05
CA PHE A 23 -5.07 8.00 -7.07
C PHE A 23 -5.50 8.58 -8.42
N LYS A 24 -4.97 8.06 -9.53
CA LYS A 24 -5.32 8.55 -10.87
C LYS A 24 -6.80 8.35 -11.20
N ASN A 25 -7.41 7.25 -10.73
CA ASN A 25 -8.84 6.96 -10.86
C ASN A 25 -9.72 7.69 -9.83
N VAL A 26 -9.16 8.12 -8.70
CA VAL A 26 -9.86 8.81 -7.60
C VAL A 26 -9.89 10.32 -7.82
N VAL A 27 -8.83 10.89 -8.40
CA VAL A 27 -8.78 12.28 -8.86
C VAL A 27 -9.79 12.51 -10.00
N SER A 28 -9.99 11.53 -10.88
CA SER A 28 -10.96 11.59 -11.99
C SER A 28 -12.40 11.20 -11.61
N ARG A 29 -12.85 11.42 -10.37
CA ARG A 29 -14.12 10.83 -9.86
C ARG A 29 -14.97 11.67 -8.90
N PHE A 30 -14.74 12.98 -8.75
CA PHE A 30 -15.54 13.77 -7.79
C PHE A 30 -16.92 14.15 -8.34
N TYR A 31 -16.97 14.66 -9.57
CA TYR A 31 -18.22 15.01 -10.26
C TYR A 31 -18.23 14.40 -11.65
N CYS A 32 -18.37 15.17 -12.72
CA CYS A 32 -18.42 14.68 -14.09
C CYS A 32 -17.12 14.95 -14.87
N ASN A 33 -16.00 15.07 -14.15
CA ASN A 33 -14.67 15.39 -14.66
C ASN A 33 -14.65 16.76 -15.36
N GLU A 34 -14.33 16.77 -16.66
CA GLU A 34 -14.27 17.98 -17.50
C GLU A 34 -15.66 18.41 -18.00
N ASP A 35 -16.64 17.49 -17.97
CA ASP A 35 -17.98 17.73 -18.47
C ASP A 35 -18.92 18.17 -17.34
N ASN A 36 -19.88 19.04 -17.63
CA ASN A 36 -20.92 19.38 -16.67
C ASN A 36 -21.91 18.20 -16.50
N CYS A 37 -22.22 17.78 -15.27
CA CYS A 37 -23.21 16.73 -15.01
C CYS A 37 -24.59 17.03 -15.60
N TYR A 38 -24.97 18.31 -15.69
CA TYR A 38 -26.21 18.75 -16.34
C TYR A 38 -26.17 18.52 -17.86
N SER A 39 -25.04 18.82 -18.51
CA SER A 39 -24.88 18.61 -19.95
C SER A 39 -24.81 17.13 -20.31
N ILE A 40 -24.18 16.29 -19.46
CA ILE A 40 -24.18 14.83 -19.65
C ILE A 40 -25.61 14.28 -19.67
N LEU A 41 -26.48 14.71 -18.74
CA LEU A 41 -27.87 14.26 -18.71
C LEU A 41 -28.78 15.04 -19.67
N GLY A 42 -28.30 16.09 -20.33
CA GLY A 42 -29.07 16.92 -21.26
C GLY A 42 -30.24 17.64 -20.59
N ILE A 43 -30.04 18.12 -19.35
CA ILE A 43 -31.06 18.79 -18.54
C ILE A 43 -30.54 20.12 -18.00
N SER A 44 -31.45 21.03 -17.65
CA SER A 44 -31.09 22.33 -17.09
C SER A 44 -30.80 22.25 -15.59
N GLU A 45 -30.09 23.25 -15.06
CA GLU A 45 -29.81 23.39 -13.62
C GLU A 45 -31.08 23.50 -12.76
N ARG A 46 -32.21 23.90 -13.38
CA ARG A 46 -33.52 24.06 -12.72
C ARG A 46 -34.38 22.79 -12.78
N ALA A 47 -33.91 21.72 -13.41
CA ALA A 47 -34.67 20.48 -13.58
C ALA A 47 -35.09 19.85 -12.24
N SER A 48 -36.29 19.29 -12.17
CA SER A 48 -36.79 18.58 -10.98
C SER A 48 -36.07 17.24 -10.79
N ILE A 49 -36.27 16.60 -9.64
CA ILE A 49 -35.68 15.27 -9.36
C ILE A 49 -36.28 14.22 -10.31
N GLU A 50 -37.55 14.40 -10.65
CA GLU A 50 -38.34 13.59 -11.59
C GLU A 50 -37.76 13.70 -13.00
N ASP A 51 -37.42 14.92 -13.44
CA ASP A 51 -36.77 15.17 -14.73
C ASP A 51 -35.39 14.52 -14.83
N ILE A 52 -34.61 14.59 -13.73
CA ILE A 52 -33.29 13.94 -13.64
C ILE A 52 -33.42 12.42 -13.79
N ARG A 53 -34.38 11.80 -13.09
CA ARG A 53 -34.65 10.36 -13.19
C ARG A 53 -35.09 9.99 -14.60
N SER A 54 -36.04 10.73 -15.16
CA SER A 54 -36.57 10.49 -16.51
C SER A 54 -35.47 10.56 -17.57
N SER A 55 -34.64 11.62 -17.53
CA SER A 55 -33.55 11.77 -18.50
C SER A 55 -32.48 10.68 -18.36
N TYR A 56 -32.16 10.26 -17.13
CA TYR A 56 -31.25 9.14 -16.88
C TYR A 56 -31.73 7.83 -17.54
N PHE A 57 -33.00 7.45 -17.32
CA PHE A 57 -33.55 6.24 -17.92
C PHE A 57 -33.63 6.32 -19.45
N ARG A 58 -33.98 7.50 -20.00
CA ARG A 58 -33.98 7.75 -21.45
C ARG A 58 -32.59 7.53 -22.04
N GLN A 59 -31.55 8.09 -21.44
CA GLN A 59 -30.18 7.91 -21.93
C GLN A 59 -29.68 6.47 -21.80
N LEU A 60 -30.04 5.76 -20.72
CA LEU A 60 -29.71 4.34 -20.59
C LEU A 60 -30.41 3.47 -21.63
N LYS A 61 -31.65 3.81 -22.03
CA LYS A 61 -32.36 3.10 -23.10
C LYS A 61 -31.65 3.28 -24.45
N ASN A 62 -31.29 4.51 -24.79
CA ASN A 62 -30.58 4.82 -26.04
C ASN A 62 -29.18 4.16 -26.10
N LEU A 63 -28.51 3.97 -24.97
CA LEU A 63 -27.24 3.25 -24.89
C LEU A 63 -27.35 1.73 -25.10
N LYS A 64 -28.54 1.13 -25.03
CA LYS A 64 -28.71 -0.30 -25.34
C LYS A 64 -28.49 -0.60 -26.81
N GLU A 65 -28.73 0.37 -27.69
CA GLU A 65 -28.55 0.23 -29.14
C GLU A 65 -27.07 0.35 -29.56
N ASN A 66 -26.26 1.12 -28.80
CA ASN A 66 -24.83 1.29 -29.04
C ASN A 66 -24.06 1.21 -27.71
N TYR A 67 -23.60 0.02 -27.36
CA TYR A 67 -23.07 -0.30 -26.04
C TYR A 67 -21.65 0.27 -25.82
N ASP A 68 -21.58 1.48 -25.25
CA ASP A 68 -20.33 2.08 -24.78
C ASP A 68 -20.27 2.13 -23.24
N ILE A 69 -19.37 1.33 -22.68
CA ILE A 69 -19.11 1.24 -21.23
C ILE A 69 -18.65 2.59 -20.65
N LYS A 70 -17.88 3.37 -21.40
CA LYS A 70 -17.35 4.67 -20.91
C LYS A 70 -18.47 5.70 -20.79
N LYS A 71 -19.33 5.81 -21.81
CA LYS A 71 -20.52 6.69 -21.78
C LYS A 71 -21.50 6.30 -20.67
N LYS A 72 -21.78 4.99 -20.52
CA LYS A 72 -22.63 4.49 -19.43
C LYS A 72 -22.11 4.91 -18.05
N LYS A 73 -20.80 4.81 -17.81
CA LYS A 73 -20.17 5.24 -16.54
C LYS A 73 -20.37 6.74 -16.28
N LYS A 74 -20.18 7.59 -17.31
CA LYS A 74 -20.40 9.05 -17.20
C LYS A 74 -21.84 9.39 -16.83
N ILE A 75 -22.82 8.74 -17.46
CA ILE A 75 -24.25 8.98 -17.22
C ILE A 75 -24.67 8.57 -15.80
N VAL A 76 -24.24 7.39 -15.35
CA VAL A 76 -24.49 6.92 -13.98
C VAL A 76 -23.86 7.86 -12.95
N GLN A 77 -22.66 8.35 -13.24
CA GLN A 77 -21.95 9.29 -12.37
C GLN A 77 -22.69 10.64 -12.27
N ALA A 78 -23.12 11.21 -13.40
CA ALA A 78 -23.91 12.45 -13.43
C ALA A 78 -25.23 12.30 -12.65
N TYR A 79 -25.94 11.19 -12.84
CA TYR A 79 -27.15 10.88 -12.10
C TYR A 79 -26.90 10.79 -10.58
N ASN A 80 -25.85 10.07 -10.15
CA ASN A 80 -25.53 9.92 -8.72
C ASN A 80 -25.20 11.25 -8.04
N VAL A 81 -24.57 12.18 -8.77
CA VAL A 81 -24.29 13.54 -8.28
C VAL A 81 -25.58 14.34 -8.13
N LEU A 82 -26.44 14.31 -9.15
CA LEU A 82 -27.61 15.20 -9.25
C LEU A 82 -28.84 14.70 -8.47
N ILE A 83 -28.97 13.39 -8.24
CA ILE A 83 -30.12 12.80 -7.55
C ILE A 83 -30.19 13.15 -6.06
N ASN A 84 -29.03 13.30 -5.41
CA ASN A 84 -28.96 13.63 -4.00
C ASN A 84 -29.00 15.16 -3.82
N LYS A 85 -30.05 15.67 -3.16
CA LYS A 85 -30.25 17.10 -2.91
C LYS A 85 -29.05 17.79 -2.26
N ARG A 86 -28.37 17.09 -1.34
CA ARG A 86 -27.15 17.61 -0.68
C ARG A 86 -25.98 17.71 -1.66
N SER A 87 -25.73 16.65 -2.42
CA SER A 87 -24.66 16.60 -3.43
C SER A 87 -24.89 17.63 -4.54
N ARG A 88 -26.13 17.75 -5.03
CA ARG A 88 -26.54 18.74 -6.02
C ARG A 88 -26.31 20.17 -5.53
N LYS A 89 -26.69 20.50 -4.29
CA LYS A 89 -26.44 21.83 -3.71
C LYS A 89 -24.95 22.20 -3.69
N TYR A 90 -24.07 21.26 -3.32
CA TYR A 90 -22.63 21.49 -3.36
C TYR A 90 -22.10 21.63 -4.79
N TYR A 91 -22.64 20.84 -5.73
CA TYR A 91 -22.28 20.92 -7.13
C TYR A 91 -22.69 22.26 -7.76
N ASP A 92 -23.91 22.74 -7.47
CA ASP A 92 -24.40 24.05 -7.92
C ASP A 92 -23.59 25.20 -7.33
N TYR A 93 -23.17 25.08 -6.06
CA TYR A 93 -22.28 26.04 -5.42
C TYR A 93 -20.88 26.03 -6.05
N TYR A 94 -20.38 24.86 -6.44
CA TYR A 94 -19.12 24.68 -7.17
C TYR A 94 -19.14 25.35 -8.55
N LEU A 95 -20.20 25.14 -9.34
CA LEU A 95 -20.35 25.78 -10.65
C LEU A 95 -20.38 27.31 -10.57
N LYS A 96 -20.97 27.86 -9.50
CA LYS A 96 -21.09 29.32 -9.31
C LYS A 96 -19.84 29.96 -8.71
N ASN A 97 -19.03 29.22 -7.97
CA ASN A 97 -17.88 29.75 -7.24
C ASN A 97 -16.63 28.87 -7.45
N PRO A 98 -16.09 28.82 -8.67
CA PRO A 98 -14.95 27.96 -8.99
C PRO A 98 -13.72 28.26 -8.12
N ASP A 99 -13.47 29.53 -7.78
CA ASP A 99 -12.26 29.98 -7.08
C ASP A 99 -12.43 30.12 -5.55
N SER A 100 -13.59 29.73 -5.00
CA SER A 100 -13.83 29.88 -3.56
C SER A 100 -12.96 28.94 -2.73
N ILE A 101 -12.29 29.51 -1.71
CA ILE A 101 -11.48 28.77 -0.73
C ILE A 101 -12.27 27.61 -0.11
N ILE A 102 -13.57 27.79 0.12
CA ILE A 102 -14.46 26.77 0.70
C ILE A 102 -14.58 25.54 -0.20
N ASN A 103 -14.67 25.71 -1.53
CA ASN A 103 -14.72 24.58 -2.45
C ASN A 103 -13.39 23.83 -2.51
N ILE A 104 -12.29 24.57 -2.58
CA ILE A 104 -10.93 24.00 -2.56
C ILE A 104 -10.73 23.21 -1.25
N VAL A 105 -11.08 23.80 -0.10
CA VAL A 105 -10.99 23.17 1.22
C VAL A 105 -11.90 21.95 1.34
N ASN A 106 -13.14 21.99 0.86
CA ASN A 106 -14.08 20.87 0.96
C ASN A 106 -13.67 19.68 0.07
N LEU A 107 -13.19 19.97 -1.16
CA LEU A 107 -12.68 18.95 -2.08
C LEU A 107 -11.41 18.29 -1.50
N ASN A 108 -10.55 19.08 -0.84
CA ASN A 108 -9.36 18.62 -0.16
C ASN A 108 -9.66 17.84 1.14
N LEU A 109 -10.65 18.26 1.93
CA LEU A 109 -11.09 17.52 3.12
C LEU A 109 -11.66 16.15 2.73
N LEU A 110 -12.46 16.07 1.66
CA LEU A 110 -12.99 14.79 1.17
C LEU A 110 -11.88 13.85 0.68
N PHE A 111 -10.83 14.42 0.09
CA PHE A 111 -9.62 13.69 -0.29
C PHE A 111 -8.85 13.18 0.94
N LEU A 112 -8.64 14.03 1.94
CA LEU A 112 -8.03 13.67 3.23
C LEU A 112 -8.83 12.60 3.97
N PHE A 113 -10.16 12.66 3.97
CA PHE A 113 -11.02 11.62 4.58
C PHE A 113 -10.90 10.27 3.88
N LYS A 114 -10.71 10.24 2.55
CA LYS A 114 -10.48 8.99 1.82
C LYS A 114 -9.08 8.42 2.07
N LEU A 115 -8.06 9.28 2.14
CA LEU A 115 -6.71 8.86 2.57
C LEU A 115 -6.72 8.34 4.00
N PHE A 116 -7.44 9.01 4.90
CA PHE A 116 -7.59 8.58 6.29
C PHE A 116 -8.24 7.20 6.39
N LYS A 117 -9.25 6.88 5.55
CA LYS A 117 -9.84 5.53 5.49
C LYS A 117 -8.83 4.47 5.08
N VAL A 118 -7.93 4.76 4.13
CA VAL A 118 -6.88 3.82 3.69
C VAL A 118 -5.81 3.67 4.78
N ILE A 119 -5.43 4.76 5.43
CA ILE A 119 -4.47 4.74 6.54
C ILE A 119 -5.04 3.93 7.71
N LEU A 120 -6.31 4.15 8.06
CA LEU A 120 -7.02 3.42 9.10
C LEU A 120 -7.10 1.92 8.78
N SER A 121 -7.34 1.54 7.53
CA SER A 121 -7.37 0.12 7.14
C SER A 121 -5.98 -0.52 7.25
N ILE A 122 -4.91 0.18 6.87
CA ILE A 122 -3.53 -0.30 7.04
C ILE A 122 -3.20 -0.49 8.53
N ILE A 123 -3.58 0.47 9.39
CA ILE A 123 -3.38 0.38 10.83
C ILE A 123 -4.14 -0.83 11.41
N LEU A 124 -5.40 -1.03 11.01
CA LEU A 124 -6.20 -2.18 11.44
C LEU A 124 -5.57 -3.51 11.01
N ILE A 125 -5.07 -3.61 9.78
CA ILE A 125 -4.36 -4.80 9.30
C ILE A 125 -3.09 -5.04 10.10
N ALA A 126 -2.32 -3.99 10.42
CA ALA A 126 -1.12 -4.10 11.24
C ALA A 126 -1.45 -4.58 12.67
N LEU A 127 -2.49 -4.03 13.29
CA LEU A 127 -2.98 -4.46 14.61
C LEU A 127 -3.45 -5.92 14.58
N PHE A 128 -4.15 -6.33 13.53
CA PHE A 128 -4.57 -7.72 13.34
C PHE A 128 -3.38 -8.67 13.17
N GLY A 129 -2.34 -8.24 12.45
CA GLY A 129 -1.08 -8.98 12.34
C GLY A 129 -0.39 -9.20 13.70
N ILE A 130 -0.37 -8.17 14.55
CA ILE A 130 0.15 -8.27 15.92
C ILE A 130 -0.69 -9.26 16.75
N LEU A 131 -2.02 -9.23 16.62
CA LEU A 131 -2.90 -10.15 17.33
C LEU A 131 -2.66 -11.61 16.92
N ILE A 132 -2.55 -11.89 15.62
CA ILE A 132 -2.24 -13.24 15.12
C ILE A 132 -0.88 -13.71 15.66
N GLN A 133 0.12 -12.84 15.68
CA GLN A 133 1.43 -13.18 16.23
C GLN A 133 1.36 -13.51 17.73
N TYR A 134 0.61 -12.72 18.50
CA TYR A 134 0.37 -12.99 19.92
C TYR A 134 -0.30 -14.35 20.13
N ILE A 135 -1.34 -14.65 19.34
CA ILE A 135 -2.04 -15.93 19.38
C ILE A 135 -1.07 -17.07 19.04
N ASN A 136 -0.31 -16.95 17.95
CA ASN A 136 0.64 -17.96 17.51
C ASN A 136 1.73 -18.24 18.57
N ASN A 137 2.30 -17.20 19.17
CA ASN A 137 3.28 -17.34 20.25
C ASN A 137 2.67 -18.07 21.46
N LYS A 138 1.41 -17.75 21.81
CA LYS A 138 0.70 -18.44 22.89
C LYS A 138 0.42 -19.91 22.58
N TYR A 139 0.10 -20.25 21.34
CA TYR A 139 -0.04 -21.65 20.90
C TYR A 139 1.30 -22.38 20.92
N GLU A 140 2.38 -21.75 20.45
CA GLU A 140 3.72 -22.34 20.45
C GLU A 140 4.17 -22.66 21.87
N GLN A 141 3.97 -21.72 22.82
CA GLN A 141 4.26 -21.95 24.24
C GLN A 141 3.51 -23.16 24.81
N LYS A 142 2.21 -23.30 24.51
CA LYS A 142 1.43 -24.47 24.94
C LYS A 142 1.97 -25.77 24.35
N ASN A 143 2.34 -25.77 23.07
CA ASN A 143 2.89 -26.94 22.40
C ASN A 143 4.24 -27.35 22.97
N ILE A 144 5.11 -26.38 23.25
CA ILE A 144 6.40 -26.60 23.90
C ILE A 144 6.21 -27.17 25.30
N LEU A 145 5.30 -26.56 26.09
CA LEU A 145 4.98 -27.02 27.43
C LEU A 145 4.47 -28.47 27.41
N HIS A 146 3.58 -28.81 26.49
CA HIS A 146 3.07 -30.19 26.33
C HIS A 146 4.17 -31.19 25.93
N LYS A 147 5.18 -30.77 25.18
CA LYS A 147 6.34 -31.63 24.87
C LYS A 147 7.20 -31.85 26.11
N PHE A 148 7.52 -30.79 26.86
CA PHE A 148 8.35 -30.91 28.06
C PHE A 148 7.67 -31.62 29.23
N SER A 149 6.37 -31.42 29.44
CA SER A 149 5.62 -32.03 30.55
C SER A 149 5.52 -33.56 30.50
N LYS A 150 5.83 -34.16 29.35
CA LYS A 150 5.98 -35.62 29.18
C LYS A 150 7.26 -36.17 29.78
N HIS A 151 8.31 -35.35 29.93
CA HIS A 151 9.59 -35.78 30.46
C HIS A 151 9.59 -35.75 32.00
N LYS A 152 10.11 -36.82 32.62
CA LYS A 152 10.17 -36.94 34.09
C LYS A 152 11.11 -35.90 34.71
N ASP A 153 12.23 -35.61 34.05
CA ASP A 153 13.22 -34.63 34.54
C ASP A 153 12.65 -33.22 34.63
N PHE A 154 11.75 -32.86 33.71
CA PHE A 154 11.04 -31.58 33.75
C PHE A 154 10.15 -31.48 34.98
N ARG A 155 9.37 -32.52 35.28
CA ARG A 155 8.50 -32.55 36.48
C ARG A 155 9.29 -32.46 37.78
N LYS A 156 10.45 -33.13 37.83
CA LYS A 156 11.36 -33.04 38.98
C LYS A 156 11.86 -31.60 39.19
N LYS A 157 12.32 -30.94 38.12
CA LYS A 157 12.75 -29.53 38.17
C LYS A 157 11.64 -28.57 38.60
N VAL A 158 10.40 -28.82 38.16
CA VAL A 158 9.22 -28.05 38.58
C VAL A 158 8.99 -28.18 40.09
N GLN A 159 9.00 -29.40 40.61
CA GLN A 159 8.82 -29.64 42.05
C GLN A 159 9.94 -29.02 42.89
N GLU A 160 11.20 -29.13 42.45
CA GLU A 160 12.34 -28.48 43.10
C GLU A 160 12.16 -26.95 43.16
N ARG A 161 11.78 -26.32 42.03
CA ARG A 161 11.56 -24.86 41.98
C ARG A 161 10.37 -24.40 42.82
N ILE A 162 9.31 -25.21 42.90
CA ILE A 162 8.15 -24.95 43.78
C ILE A 162 8.59 -24.93 45.24
N MET A 163 9.32 -25.95 45.70
CA MET A 163 9.75 -26.05 47.10
C MET A 163 10.73 -24.92 47.48
N LEU A 164 11.55 -24.47 46.52
CA LEU A 164 12.49 -23.35 46.71
C LEU A 164 11.79 -21.99 46.79
N LYS A 165 10.86 -21.69 45.87
CA LYS A 165 10.18 -20.39 45.81
C LYS A 165 9.02 -20.28 46.82
N TYR A 166 8.40 -21.40 47.18
CA TYR A 166 7.22 -21.47 48.03
C TYR A 166 7.39 -22.53 49.13
N PRO A 167 8.12 -22.23 50.22
CA PRO A 167 8.36 -23.19 51.30
C PRO A 167 7.07 -23.64 52.01
N GLN A 168 6.03 -22.79 52.02
CA GLN A 168 4.70 -23.10 52.57
C GLN A 168 3.72 -23.69 51.55
N TYR A 169 4.20 -24.14 50.38
CA TYR A 169 3.35 -24.64 49.29
C TYR A 169 2.32 -25.68 49.74
N LYS A 170 2.67 -26.53 50.71
CA LYS A 170 1.78 -27.57 51.24
C LYS A 170 0.52 -27.01 51.92
N THR A 171 0.58 -25.81 52.48
CA THR A 171 -0.50 -25.17 53.23
C THR A 171 -1.48 -24.39 52.34
N TYR A 172 -1.08 -24.08 51.10
CA TYR A 172 -1.93 -23.30 50.19
C TYR A 172 -3.19 -24.04 49.73
N GLU A 173 -4.20 -23.25 49.36
CA GLU A 173 -5.42 -23.76 48.76
C GLU A 173 -5.14 -24.44 47.41
N ILE A 174 -5.99 -25.41 47.06
CA ILE A 174 -5.85 -26.20 45.82
C ILE A 174 -5.78 -25.31 44.57
N LYS A 175 -6.59 -24.24 44.52
CA LYS A 175 -6.62 -23.30 43.38
C LYS A 175 -5.33 -22.50 43.26
N GLU A 176 -4.71 -22.14 44.38
CA GLU A 176 -3.44 -21.41 44.40
C GLU A 176 -2.27 -22.32 44.02
N LYS A 177 -2.27 -23.55 44.53
CA LYS A 177 -1.30 -24.59 44.14
C LYS A 177 -1.27 -24.80 42.63
N GLN A 178 -2.43 -24.96 42.00
CA GLN A 178 -2.55 -25.12 40.55
C GLN A 178 -2.04 -23.90 39.77
N LYS A 179 -2.27 -22.67 40.26
CA LYS A 179 -1.75 -21.45 39.63
C LYS A 179 -0.24 -21.36 39.72
N ILE A 180 0.32 -21.69 40.89
CA ILE A 180 1.77 -21.67 41.17
C ILE A 180 2.49 -22.75 40.36
N GLU A 181 1.96 -23.96 40.32
CA GLU A 181 2.54 -25.06 39.53
C GLU A 181 2.56 -24.69 38.05
N LYS A 182 1.43 -24.18 37.53
CA LYS A 182 1.32 -23.77 36.12
C LYS A 182 2.23 -22.59 35.77
N SER A 183 2.43 -21.61 36.66
CA SER A 183 3.33 -20.48 36.40
C SER A 183 4.79 -20.92 36.37
N ILE A 184 5.20 -21.81 37.29
CA ILE A 184 6.55 -22.36 37.36
C ILE A 184 6.83 -23.30 36.18
N GLU A 185 5.85 -24.11 35.77
CA GLU A 185 5.93 -24.93 34.56
C GLU A 185 6.20 -24.09 33.31
N ILE A 186 5.48 -22.97 33.15
CA ILE A 186 5.67 -22.05 32.02
C ILE A 186 7.07 -21.41 32.09
N GLU A 187 7.51 -20.97 33.28
CA GLU A 187 8.84 -20.37 33.49
C GLU A 187 9.97 -21.33 33.10
N ILE A 188 9.95 -22.56 33.62
CA ILE A 188 10.98 -23.57 33.34
C ILE A 188 10.93 -24.00 31.86
N ALA A 189 9.74 -24.15 31.27
CA ALA A 189 9.62 -24.48 29.86
C ALA A 189 10.20 -23.37 28.95
N GLN A 190 10.02 -22.10 29.31
CA GLN A 190 10.64 -20.97 28.63
C GLN A 190 12.16 -20.95 28.79
N GLU A 191 12.69 -21.23 29.99
CA GLU A 191 14.13 -21.35 30.24
C GLU A 191 14.75 -22.43 29.34
N LEU A 192 14.18 -23.65 29.33
CA LEU A 192 14.66 -24.77 28.52
C LEU A 192 14.54 -24.51 27.02
N TYR A 193 13.44 -23.91 26.57
CA TYR A 193 13.26 -23.53 25.17
C TYR A 193 14.29 -22.47 24.75
N ASN A 194 14.55 -21.46 25.59
CA ASN A 194 15.55 -20.44 25.32
C ASN A 194 16.97 -21.02 25.30
N GLN A 195 17.27 -21.98 26.18
CA GLN A 195 18.55 -22.70 26.15
C GLN A 195 18.68 -23.51 24.86
N GLN A 196 17.70 -24.34 24.52
CA GLN A 196 17.69 -25.13 23.28
C GLN A 196 17.79 -24.24 22.04
N ASN A 197 17.07 -23.12 22.00
CA ASN A 197 17.16 -22.16 20.91
C ASN A 197 18.51 -21.44 20.89
N LYS A 198 19.13 -21.11 22.03
CA LYS A 198 20.47 -20.50 22.06
C LYS A 198 21.52 -21.45 21.47
N TYR A 199 21.40 -22.75 21.71
CA TYR A 199 22.21 -23.78 21.06
C TYR A 199 21.89 -23.93 19.56
N ASN A 200 20.62 -23.78 19.17
CA ASN A 200 20.17 -23.89 17.78
C ASN A 200 20.23 -22.56 16.99
N ASN A 201 20.71 -21.46 17.58
CA ASN A 201 20.53 -20.10 17.05
C ASN A 201 21.57 -19.70 16.00
N GLN A 202 21.43 -20.27 14.80
CA GLN A 202 21.83 -19.57 13.58
C GLN A 202 20.64 -19.09 12.73
N ASN A 203 19.39 -19.54 12.93
CA ASN A 203 18.37 -19.35 11.88
C ASN A 203 16.91 -19.06 12.26
N GLN A 204 16.56 -18.72 13.51
CA GLN A 204 15.18 -18.35 13.84
C GLN A 204 15.05 -16.86 14.17
N GLY A 205 14.71 -16.09 13.14
CA GLY A 205 14.44 -14.66 13.21
C GLY A 205 13.33 -14.30 14.21
N LYS A 206 13.75 -13.87 15.40
CA LYS A 206 12.89 -13.06 16.25
C LYS A 206 12.48 -11.83 15.44
N VAL A 207 11.17 -11.70 15.17
CA VAL A 207 10.63 -10.46 14.61
C VAL A 207 10.85 -9.39 15.66
N ASN A 208 11.83 -8.53 15.39
CA ASN A 208 12.28 -7.55 16.36
C ASN A 208 11.23 -6.45 16.44
N ILE A 209 10.53 -6.32 17.58
CA ILE A 209 9.48 -5.30 17.79
C ILE A 209 10.04 -3.90 17.47
N PHE A 210 11.32 -3.65 17.78
CA PHE A 210 12.04 -2.46 17.37
C PHE A 210 12.05 -2.23 15.85
N LYS A 211 12.24 -3.28 15.04
CA LYS A 211 12.17 -3.18 13.57
C LYS A 211 10.76 -2.82 13.11
N ILE A 212 9.71 -3.34 13.76
CA ILE A 212 8.32 -2.98 13.45
C ILE A 212 8.08 -1.50 13.72
N ILE A 213 8.52 -0.99 14.87
CA ILE A 213 8.38 0.43 15.23
C ILE A 213 9.12 1.33 14.23
N ILE A 214 10.34 0.95 13.82
CA ILE A 214 11.11 1.68 12.81
C ILE A 214 10.37 1.71 11.47
N ILE A 215 9.81 0.59 11.04
CA ILE A 215 9.03 0.51 9.79
C ILE A 215 7.78 1.40 9.87
N ILE A 216 7.05 1.39 10.99
CA ILE A 216 5.88 2.25 11.19
C ILE A 216 6.29 3.74 11.10
N LYS A 217 7.38 4.12 11.76
CA LYS A 217 7.93 5.48 11.69
C LYS A 217 8.26 5.87 10.24
N GLN A 218 8.94 5.00 9.49
CA GLN A 218 9.27 5.24 8.08
C GLN A 218 8.02 5.41 7.21
N ILE A 219 6.99 4.59 7.43
CA ILE A 219 5.71 4.69 6.72
C ILE A 219 5.04 6.05 7.00
N ILE A 220 5.01 6.50 8.26
CA ILE A 220 4.41 7.80 8.61
C ILE A 220 5.17 8.97 7.97
N CYS A 221 6.51 8.95 8.04
CA CYS A 221 7.34 9.96 7.36
C CYS A 221 7.10 9.98 5.85
N PHE A 222 6.93 8.81 5.23
CA PHE A 222 6.65 8.71 3.80
C PHE A 222 5.25 9.24 3.44
N ILE A 223 4.22 8.92 4.24
CA ILE A 223 2.85 9.42 4.03
C ILE A 223 2.79 10.94 4.17
N THR A 224 3.41 11.50 5.20
CA THR A 224 3.47 12.96 5.40
C THR A 224 4.19 13.66 4.26
N TRP A 225 5.27 13.07 3.74
CA TRP A 225 5.98 13.56 2.56
C TRP A 225 5.09 13.55 1.31
N ILE A 226 4.34 12.46 1.05
CA ILE A 226 3.37 12.40 -0.05
C ILE A 226 2.30 13.49 0.09
N ILE A 227 1.71 13.64 1.26
CA ILE A 227 0.65 14.64 1.50
C ILE A 227 1.19 16.03 1.22
N LYS A 228 2.39 16.36 1.72
CA LYS A 228 3.05 17.65 1.45
C LYS A 228 3.24 17.87 -0.05
N TRP A 229 3.72 16.85 -0.78
CA TRP A 229 3.91 16.91 -2.23
C TRP A 229 2.60 17.10 -3.00
N VAL A 230 1.54 16.39 -2.61
CA VAL A 230 0.22 16.53 -3.22
C VAL A 230 -0.30 17.95 -3.02
N ILE A 231 -0.21 18.47 -1.79
CA ILE A 231 -0.65 19.84 -1.50
C ILE A 231 0.16 20.85 -2.32
N LYS A 232 1.49 20.74 -2.30
CA LYS A 232 2.36 21.71 -2.95
C LYS A 232 2.24 21.72 -4.48
N TYR A 233 2.22 20.56 -5.11
CA TYR A 233 2.33 20.47 -6.58
C TYR A 233 1.01 20.23 -7.30
N TYR A 234 0.05 19.57 -6.67
CA TYR A 234 -1.24 19.30 -7.30
C TYR A 234 -2.34 20.26 -6.88
N ILE A 235 -2.29 20.79 -5.65
CA ILE A 235 -3.33 21.71 -5.14
C ILE A 235 -2.91 23.15 -5.38
N LEU A 236 -1.69 23.52 -4.95
CA LEU A 236 -1.19 24.88 -5.08
C LEU A 236 -0.60 25.18 -6.47
N ASN A 237 -0.46 24.17 -7.33
CA ASN A 237 0.19 24.27 -8.65
C ASN A 237 1.53 25.03 -8.61
N CYS A 238 2.27 24.91 -7.51
CA CYS A 238 3.59 25.52 -7.42
C CYS A 238 4.56 24.84 -8.40
N GLU A 239 5.55 25.58 -8.88
CA GLU A 239 6.66 24.99 -9.62
C GLU A 239 7.46 24.05 -8.71
N TYR A 240 8.00 22.97 -9.30
CA TYR A 240 8.84 22.02 -8.57
C TYR A 240 10.10 22.72 -8.04
N ASP A 241 10.34 22.55 -6.73
CA ASP A 241 11.60 22.94 -6.11
C ASP A 241 12.77 22.22 -6.79
N GLU A 242 13.96 22.80 -6.73
CA GLU A 242 15.17 22.20 -7.29
C GLU A 242 15.47 20.80 -6.71
N SER A 243 15.28 20.63 -5.40
CA SER A 243 15.40 19.32 -4.74
C SER A 243 14.42 18.28 -5.27
N ASP A 244 13.20 18.72 -5.62
CA ASP A 244 12.12 17.85 -6.07
C ASP A 244 12.27 17.53 -7.57
N LYS A 245 12.79 18.47 -8.36
CA LYS A 245 13.26 18.25 -9.75
C LYS A 245 14.35 17.18 -9.78
N ILE A 246 15.36 17.29 -8.91
CA ILE A 246 16.42 16.29 -8.75
C ILE A 246 15.81 14.94 -8.37
N PHE A 247 14.92 14.90 -7.38
CA PHE A 247 14.27 13.66 -6.96
C PHE A 247 13.53 12.96 -8.12
N ILE A 248 12.74 13.69 -8.91
CA ILE A 248 11.98 13.13 -10.04
C ILE A 248 12.91 12.62 -11.14
N THR A 249 13.91 13.41 -11.51
CA THR A 249 14.90 13.03 -12.53
C THR A 249 15.65 11.77 -12.09
N ARG A 250 16.14 11.74 -10.85
CA ARG A 250 16.84 10.59 -10.27
C ARG A 250 15.96 9.34 -10.23
N ARG A 251 14.68 9.50 -9.88
CA ARG A 251 13.71 8.40 -9.87
C ARG A 251 13.37 7.90 -11.27
N CYS A 252 13.32 8.79 -12.27
CA CYS A 252 13.10 8.42 -13.66
C CYS A 252 14.26 7.59 -14.23
N LEU A 253 15.48 7.87 -13.78
CA LEU A 253 16.71 7.18 -14.18
C LEU A 253 17.03 5.94 -13.32
N ASN A 254 16.18 5.59 -12.36
CA ASN A 254 16.41 4.50 -11.40
C ASN A 254 17.77 4.58 -10.67
N MET A 255 18.19 5.80 -10.31
CA MET A 255 19.48 6.05 -9.66
C MET A 255 19.32 6.21 -8.14
N SER A 256 20.27 5.70 -7.33
CA SER A 256 20.32 5.92 -5.87
C SER A 256 20.85 7.33 -5.55
N LEU A 257 20.72 7.77 -4.28
CA LEU A 257 21.10 9.13 -3.90
C LEU A 257 22.61 9.27 -3.99
N ASP A 258 23.32 8.30 -3.39
CA ASP A 258 24.78 8.22 -3.43
C ASP A 258 25.33 8.21 -4.87
N LYS A 259 24.65 7.52 -5.80
CA LYS A 259 25.04 7.52 -7.22
C LYS A 259 24.84 8.87 -7.88
N TRP A 260 23.81 9.61 -7.50
CA TRP A 260 23.57 10.96 -8.01
C TRP A 260 24.58 11.95 -7.44
N ASP A 261 24.88 11.85 -6.15
CA ASP A 261 25.81 12.74 -5.47
C ASP A 261 27.23 12.58 -6.00
N ALA A 262 27.62 11.35 -6.36
CA ALA A 262 28.90 11.01 -6.99
C ALA A 262 29.06 11.48 -8.46
N LEU A 263 28.01 12.01 -9.10
CA LEU A 263 28.13 12.57 -10.46
C LEU A 263 28.76 13.97 -10.42
N ASP A 264 29.54 14.29 -11.45
CA ASP A 264 30.04 15.65 -11.67
C ASP A 264 28.90 16.63 -11.88
N ASP A 265 29.12 17.89 -11.52
CA ASP A 265 28.10 18.94 -11.60
C ASP A 265 27.64 19.20 -13.04
N ASP A 266 28.51 19.03 -14.04
CA ASP A 266 28.16 19.17 -15.44
C ASP A 266 27.21 18.05 -15.91
N ASN A 267 27.44 16.83 -15.44
CA ASN A 267 26.56 15.69 -15.69
C ASN A 267 25.20 15.89 -15.01
N LYS A 268 25.18 16.39 -13.76
CA LYS A 268 23.94 16.73 -13.05
C LYS A 268 23.14 17.79 -13.82
N LYS A 269 23.79 18.87 -14.27
CA LYS A 269 23.16 19.93 -15.08
C LYS A 269 22.60 19.39 -16.40
N MET A 270 23.36 18.55 -17.11
CA MET A 270 22.91 17.92 -18.35
C MET A 270 21.65 17.06 -18.15
N LEU A 271 21.59 16.30 -17.05
CA LEU A 271 20.42 15.49 -16.71
C LEU A 271 19.21 16.35 -16.31
N LEU A 272 19.42 17.45 -15.59
CA LEU A 272 18.35 18.40 -15.24
C LEU A 272 17.82 19.15 -16.47
N LYS A 273 18.66 19.46 -17.46
CA LYS A 273 18.25 20.09 -18.73
C LYS A 273 17.24 19.26 -19.53
N LYS A 274 17.15 17.95 -19.29
CA LYS A 274 16.12 17.08 -19.89
C LYS A 274 14.72 17.31 -19.31
N GLU A 275 14.61 18.03 -18.20
CA GLU A 275 13.34 18.43 -17.56
C GLU A 275 12.36 17.26 -17.40
N LEU A 276 12.85 16.13 -16.87
CA LEU A 276 12.08 14.88 -16.74
C LEU A 276 10.90 14.97 -15.77
N TRP A 277 10.74 16.11 -15.08
CA TRP A 277 9.54 16.45 -14.31
C TRP A 277 8.37 16.89 -15.20
N VAL A 278 8.63 17.33 -16.42
CA VAL A 278 7.59 17.63 -17.42
C VAL A 278 7.08 16.32 -18.01
N LYS A 279 5.76 16.10 -17.88
CA LYS A 279 5.11 14.82 -18.22
C LYS A 279 5.32 14.39 -19.68
N GLU A 280 5.37 15.34 -20.60
CA GLU A 280 5.56 15.10 -22.03
C GLU A 280 6.99 14.65 -22.33
N LYS A 281 7.98 15.44 -21.91
CA LYS A 281 9.41 15.11 -22.02
C LYS A 281 9.76 13.78 -21.36
N LYS A 282 9.16 13.50 -20.20
CA LYS A 282 9.30 12.21 -19.52
C LYS A 282 8.81 11.03 -20.35
N LYS A 283 7.65 11.17 -21.02
CA LYS A 283 7.10 10.10 -21.86
C LYS A 283 7.98 9.85 -23.08
N GLU A 284 8.44 10.92 -23.71
CA GLU A 284 9.34 10.86 -24.86
C GLU A 284 10.65 10.15 -24.48
N PHE A 285 11.27 10.57 -23.38
CA PHE A 285 12.49 9.94 -22.87
C PHE A 285 12.32 8.45 -22.54
N LEU A 286 11.20 8.07 -21.91
CA LEU A 286 10.92 6.66 -21.65
C LEU A 286 10.64 5.86 -22.92
N ALA A 287 10.05 6.48 -23.95
CA ALA A 287 9.87 5.85 -25.25
C ALA A 287 11.22 5.63 -25.95
N GLU A 288 12.12 6.61 -25.89
CA GLU A 288 13.47 6.51 -26.44
C GLU A 288 14.28 5.38 -25.78
N ILE A 289 14.26 5.28 -24.44
CA ILE A 289 14.91 4.18 -23.71
C ILE A 289 14.34 2.83 -24.15
N LYS A 290 13.01 2.72 -24.24
CA LYS A 290 12.35 1.47 -24.60
C LYS A 290 12.69 1.04 -26.03
N GLU A 291 12.80 1.99 -26.96
CA GLU A 291 13.18 1.68 -28.34
C GLU A 291 14.64 1.28 -28.43
N ARG A 292 15.54 1.92 -27.66
CA ARG A 292 16.95 1.52 -27.54
C ARG A 292 17.09 0.09 -27.01
N GLU A 293 16.43 -0.24 -25.91
CA GLU A 293 16.41 -1.59 -25.34
C GLU A 293 15.84 -2.62 -26.35
N ARG A 294 14.82 -2.23 -27.12
CA ARG A 294 14.25 -3.07 -28.17
C ARG A 294 15.27 -3.34 -29.28
N LEU A 295 15.99 -2.32 -29.74
CA LEU A 295 17.02 -2.45 -30.78
C LEU A 295 18.19 -3.32 -30.30
N GLU A 296 18.68 -3.11 -29.07
CA GLU A 296 19.70 -3.95 -28.43
C GLU A 296 19.24 -5.40 -28.29
N LYS A 297 17.98 -5.61 -27.90
CA LYS A 297 17.38 -6.95 -27.83
C LYS A 297 17.34 -7.60 -29.21
N ILE A 298 16.95 -6.87 -30.25
CA ILE A 298 16.90 -7.39 -31.63
C ILE A 298 18.31 -7.69 -32.16
N SER A 299 19.31 -6.89 -31.82
CA SER A 299 20.70 -7.07 -32.27
C SER A 299 21.38 -8.26 -31.59
N SER A 300 20.98 -8.58 -30.35
CA SER A 300 21.53 -9.68 -29.55
C SER A 300 21.45 -11.06 -30.23
N ALA A 301 22.58 -11.77 -30.26
CA ALA A 301 22.68 -13.11 -30.82
C ALA A 301 21.77 -14.12 -30.09
N LYS A 302 21.60 -13.97 -28.76
CA LYS A 302 20.75 -14.82 -27.91
C LYS A 302 19.27 -14.67 -28.30
N TYR A 303 18.82 -13.45 -28.59
CA TYR A 303 17.45 -13.19 -29.04
C TYR A 303 17.21 -13.72 -30.46
N LYS A 304 18.18 -13.57 -31.36
CA LYS A 304 18.13 -14.16 -32.70
C LYS A 304 18.10 -15.70 -32.65
N LYS A 305 18.81 -16.32 -31.68
CA LYS A 305 18.76 -17.77 -31.42
C LYS A 305 17.38 -18.19 -30.91
N GLU A 306 16.81 -17.47 -29.94
CA GLU A 306 15.45 -17.68 -29.43
C GLU A 306 14.41 -17.72 -30.57
N LYS A 307 14.45 -16.71 -31.45
CA LYS A 307 13.53 -16.63 -32.59
C LYS A 307 13.68 -17.82 -33.56
N ARG A 308 14.91 -18.29 -33.80
CA ARG A 308 15.17 -19.47 -34.63
C ARG A 308 14.67 -20.77 -33.99
N MET A 309 14.88 -20.94 -32.69
CA MET A 309 14.40 -22.12 -31.94
C MET A 309 12.87 -22.18 -31.87
N LYS A 310 12.23 -21.02 -31.66
CA LYS A 310 10.77 -20.91 -31.66
C LYS A 310 10.15 -21.28 -33.01
N LYS A 311 10.79 -20.90 -34.13
CA LYS A 311 10.36 -21.34 -35.47
C LYS A 311 10.48 -22.86 -35.67
N LYS A 312 11.40 -23.51 -34.97
CA LYS A 312 11.60 -24.98 -35.01
C LYS A 312 10.72 -25.74 -34.01
N GLY A 313 9.80 -25.06 -33.30
CA GLY A 313 8.90 -25.68 -32.33
C GLY A 313 9.51 -25.91 -30.94
N PHE A 314 10.73 -25.42 -30.67
CA PHE A 314 11.38 -25.56 -29.37
C PHE A 314 11.16 -24.33 -28.49
N SER A 315 11.00 -24.54 -27.18
CA SER A 315 11.02 -23.46 -26.19
C SER A 315 12.47 -23.10 -25.83
N PHE A 316 12.83 -21.85 -26.07
CA PHE A 316 14.05 -21.23 -25.58
C PHE A 316 13.64 -19.85 -25.07
N ASN A 317 14.20 -19.41 -23.94
CA ASN A 317 13.87 -18.12 -23.33
C ASN A 317 15.12 -17.24 -23.35
N TYR A 318 14.98 -16.03 -23.88
CA TYR A 318 16.08 -15.06 -23.91
C TYR A 318 16.60 -14.67 -22.51
N ASN A 319 15.72 -14.69 -21.51
CA ASN A 319 16.03 -14.26 -20.15
C ASN A 319 16.59 -15.36 -19.25
N ASP A 320 16.53 -16.63 -19.70
CA ASP A 320 17.19 -17.78 -19.06
C ASP A 320 18.59 -17.93 -19.67
#